data_AF-A0A9P8PLN1-F1
#
_entry.id   AF-A0A9P8PLN1-F1
#
_cell.length_a   1.000
_cell.length_b   1.000
_cell.length_c   1.000
_cell.angle_alpha   90.00
_cell.angle_beta   90.00
_cell.angle_gamma   90.00
#
_symmetry.space_group_name_H-M   'P 1'
#
loop_
_entity.id
_entity.type
_entity.pdbx_description
1 polymer ?
#
loop_
_entity_poly.entity_id
_entity_poly.type
_entity_poly.pdbx_seq_one_letter_code
_entity_poly.pdbx_strand_id
1 'polypeptide(L)'
;MSGSKEILGHYILDVSAFTKGLGTIKRWIESPERDVVLFIPRYTIHELDFLKKGVDMIARNARESIRFIEKTISDESISLNDHPLKLETPDDIGPNWKKCKNYKVKSPKASELGFVSILLPDKRPDIVMYEQDLLDDQNNFCGNEKEINHISNKDPKVELPNRYKYLLRPVIKKSHLDSEDWKLISDDPITRIWCESFGVKCITLGEAEGLIFTARNRSLSLNHGLERLSIQKNANEVHDPKSDDGQHTGLKKKSRNKGRRGKKLDAPVVNTEINGAVRLEKYNSITYAPRGEGKLWSP
;
A
#
# COMPACT_ATOMS: atom_id res chain seq x y z
N MET A 1 -18.55 -25.60 15.76
CA MET A 1 -17.07 -25.49 15.81
C MET A 1 -16.70 -24.33 14.91
N SER A 2 -16.38 -23.17 15.49
CA SER A 2 -15.95 -22.00 14.72
C SER A 2 -14.54 -22.29 14.21
N GLY A 3 -14.39 -22.53 12.90
CA GLY A 3 -13.08 -22.68 12.30
C GLY A 3 -12.29 -21.39 12.50
N SER A 4 -11.09 -21.50 13.04
CA SER A 4 -10.14 -20.38 13.11
C SER A 4 -9.96 -19.81 11.71
N LYS A 5 -10.45 -18.59 11.50
CA LYS A 5 -10.42 -17.89 10.21
C LYS A 5 -8.96 -17.67 9.81
N GLU A 6 -8.57 -18.11 8.62
CA GLU A 6 -7.20 -17.94 8.13
C GLU A 6 -6.97 -16.44 7.84
N ILE A 7 -6.05 -15.82 8.59
CA ILE A 7 -5.62 -14.45 8.33
C ILE A 7 -4.53 -14.50 7.26
N LEU A 8 -4.76 -13.84 6.14
CA LEU A 8 -3.84 -13.78 5.00
C LEU A 8 -2.76 -12.71 5.16
N GLY A 9 -2.95 -11.72 6.03
CA GLY A 9 -1.91 -10.73 6.27
C GLY A 9 -2.23 -9.70 7.34
N HIS A 10 -1.15 -9.17 7.92
CA HIS A 10 -1.14 -8.06 8.87
C HIS A 10 -0.42 -6.87 8.25
N TYR A 11 -1.11 -5.74 8.12
CA TYR A 11 -0.59 -4.57 7.44
C TYR A 11 -0.76 -3.29 8.26
N ILE A 12 0.27 -2.46 8.24
CA ILE A 12 0.27 -1.12 8.82
C ILE A 12 0.04 -0.12 7.69
N LEU A 13 -0.90 0.82 7.86
CA LEU A 13 -1.28 1.77 6.84
C LEU A 13 -0.64 3.14 7.08
N ASP A 14 0.21 3.57 6.14
CA ASP A 14 0.72 4.93 6.06
C ASP A 14 -0.26 5.87 5.32
N VAL A 15 -0.03 7.17 5.42
CA VAL A 15 -0.77 8.26 4.78
C VAL A 15 -0.88 8.07 3.27
N SER A 16 0.21 7.59 2.65
CA SER A 16 0.24 7.34 1.21
C SER A 16 -0.75 6.25 0.77
N ALA A 17 -0.95 5.21 1.60
CA ALA A 17 -1.91 4.14 1.33
C ALA A 17 -3.36 4.67 1.28
N PHE A 18 -3.69 5.63 2.13
CA PHE A 18 -5.01 6.28 2.12
C PHE A 18 -5.18 7.25 0.96
N THR A 19 -4.20 8.12 0.74
CA THR A 19 -4.30 9.18 -0.28
C THR A 19 -4.23 8.66 -1.71
N LYS A 20 -3.60 7.51 -1.95
CA LYS A 20 -3.50 6.89 -3.29
C LYS A 20 -4.37 5.64 -3.46
N GLY A 21 -4.76 5.00 -2.36
CA GLY A 21 -5.20 3.60 -2.34
C GLY A 21 -6.54 3.30 -1.67
N LEU A 22 -7.29 4.31 -1.25
CA LEU A 22 -8.49 4.15 -0.42
C LEU A 22 -9.49 3.12 -0.96
N GLY A 23 -9.69 3.04 -2.27
CA GLY A 23 -10.62 2.09 -2.89
C GLY A 23 -10.24 0.62 -2.66
N THR A 24 -8.94 0.31 -2.66
CA THR A 24 -8.45 -1.04 -2.38
C THR A 24 -8.61 -1.38 -0.89
N ILE A 25 -8.31 -0.42 -0.01
CA ILE A 25 -8.49 -0.59 1.45
C ILE A 25 -9.97 -0.83 1.79
N LYS A 26 -10.90 -0.07 1.17
CA LYS A 26 -12.35 -0.28 1.29
C LYS A 26 -12.74 -1.71 0.92
N ARG A 27 -12.27 -2.19 -0.24
CA ARG A 27 -12.54 -3.56 -0.72
C ARG A 27 -12.01 -4.63 0.25
N TRP A 28 -10.88 -4.41 0.90
CA TRP A 28 -10.35 -5.35 1.90
C TRP A 28 -11.21 -5.41 3.16
N ILE A 29 -11.68 -4.26 3.65
CA ILE A 29 -12.51 -4.17 4.86
C ILE A 29 -13.93 -4.71 4.61
N GLU A 30 -14.51 -4.42 3.45
CA GLU A 30 -15.84 -4.89 3.04
C GLU A 30 -15.86 -6.37 2.65
N SER A 31 -14.69 -7.03 2.59
CA SER A 31 -14.59 -8.46 2.31
C SER A 31 -15.28 -9.29 3.41
N PRO A 32 -16.22 -10.20 3.07
CA PRO A 32 -16.89 -11.03 4.07
C PRO A 32 -15.91 -11.96 4.81
N GLU A 33 -14.83 -12.32 4.13
CA GLU A 33 -13.79 -13.19 4.66
C GLU A 33 -12.91 -12.50 5.69
N ARG A 34 -12.96 -11.17 5.88
CA ARG A 34 -12.19 -10.39 6.88
C ARG A 34 -10.82 -11.02 7.20
N ASP A 35 -10.12 -11.29 6.13
CA ASP A 35 -8.94 -12.14 6.05
C ASP A 35 -7.66 -11.32 6.16
N VAL A 36 -7.80 -10.02 6.41
CA VAL A 36 -6.72 -9.05 6.51
C VAL A 36 -6.93 -8.21 7.76
N VAL A 37 -5.85 -8.02 8.52
CA VAL A 37 -5.84 -7.13 9.68
C VAL A 37 -5.02 -5.89 9.33
N LEU A 38 -5.66 -4.74 9.47
CA LEU A 38 -5.12 -3.43 9.15
C LEU A 38 -4.93 -2.64 10.43
N PHE A 39 -3.79 -1.99 10.57
CA PHE A 39 -3.46 -1.13 11.71
C PHE A 39 -3.16 0.28 11.22
N ILE A 40 -3.78 1.29 11.84
CA ILE A 40 -3.54 2.70 11.54
C ILE A 40 -2.77 3.34 12.71
N PRO A 41 -1.50 3.72 12.52
CA PRO A 41 -0.77 4.54 13.47
C PRO A 41 -1.45 5.89 13.67
N ARG A 42 -1.42 6.42 14.89
CA ARG A 42 -1.91 7.76 15.23
C ARG A 42 -1.23 8.83 14.37
N TYR A 43 0.05 8.64 14.06
CA TYR A 43 0.80 9.47 13.10
C TYR A 43 0.04 9.64 11.76
N THR A 44 -0.47 8.54 11.21
CA THR A 44 -1.18 8.54 9.92
C THR A 44 -2.43 9.40 9.97
N ILE A 45 -3.19 9.35 11.06
CA ILE A 45 -4.40 10.17 11.25
C ILE A 45 -4.05 11.66 11.28
N HIS A 46 -3.02 12.04 12.03
CA HIS A 46 -2.60 13.44 12.13
C HIS A 46 -2.09 14.03 10.81
N GLU A 47 -1.33 13.25 10.04
CA GLU A 47 -0.90 13.69 8.71
C GLU A 47 -2.08 13.80 7.75
N LEU A 48 -3.06 12.89 7.80
CA LEU A 48 -4.29 13.04 7.02
C LEU A 48 -5.05 14.31 7.43
N ASP A 49 -5.12 14.62 8.73
CA ASP A 49 -5.75 15.84 9.25
C ASP A 49 -5.05 17.12 8.80
N PHE A 50 -3.74 17.08 8.64
CA PHE A 50 -2.99 18.17 8.05
C PHE A 50 -3.26 18.30 6.55
N LEU A 51 -3.18 17.19 5.81
CA LEU A 51 -3.38 17.17 4.36
C LEU A 51 -4.80 17.59 3.96
N LYS A 52 -5.81 17.29 4.78
CA LYS A 52 -7.22 17.62 4.50
C LYS A 52 -7.49 19.13 4.36
N LYS A 53 -6.59 19.98 4.90
CA LYS A 53 -6.69 21.45 4.85
C LYS A 53 -6.32 22.03 3.47
N GLY A 54 -5.67 21.26 2.62
CA GLY A 54 -5.33 21.69 1.26
C GLY A 54 -6.52 21.70 0.30
N VAL A 55 -6.28 22.16 -0.93
CA VAL A 55 -7.29 22.19 -2.01
C VAL A 55 -7.06 21.11 -3.09
N ASP A 56 -5.88 20.50 -3.10
CA ASP A 56 -5.47 19.54 -4.13
C ASP A 56 -6.22 18.20 -4.02
N MET A 57 -6.03 17.35 -5.04
CA MET A 57 -6.56 15.99 -5.04
C MET A 57 -6.14 15.17 -3.81
N ILE A 58 -4.91 15.35 -3.33
CA ILE A 58 -4.42 14.72 -2.10
C ILE A 58 -5.28 15.14 -0.91
N ALA A 59 -5.64 16.42 -0.79
CA ALA A 59 -6.47 16.93 0.30
C ALA A 59 -7.92 16.42 0.21
N ARG A 60 -8.47 16.30 -1.00
CA ARG A 60 -9.77 15.65 -1.22
C ARG A 60 -9.73 14.18 -0.77
N ASN A 61 -8.69 13.44 -1.16
CA ASN A 61 -8.53 12.03 -0.78
C ASN A 61 -8.31 11.88 0.74
N ALA A 62 -7.57 12.80 1.37
CA ALA A 62 -7.41 12.83 2.82
C ALA A 62 -8.75 13.04 3.55
N ARG A 63 -9.59 13.97 3.09
CA ARG A 63 -10.96 14.17 3.63
C ARG A 63 -11.81 12.91 3.52
N GLU A 64 -11.80 12.27 2.34
CA GLU A 64 -12.53 11.02 2.12
C GLU A 64 -11.99 9.87 2.98
N SER A 65 -10.68 9.82 3.20
CA SER A 65 -10.03 8.79 4.03
C SER A 65 -10.41 8.94 5.50
N ILE A 66 -10.42 10.15 6.04
CA ILE A 66 -10.85 10.41 7.42
C ILE A 66 -12.31 10.02 7.62
N ARG A 67 -13.21 10.47 6.73
CA ARG A 67 -14.63 10.08 6.78
C ARG A 67 -14.81 8.57 6.74
N PHE A 68 -14.01 7.90 5.90
CA PHE A 68 -14.03 6.45 5.82
C PHE A 68 -13.58 5.78 7.12
N ILE A 69 -12.47 6.24 7.71
CA ILE A 69 -11.94 5.72 8.98
C ILE A 69 -12.99 5.89 10.08
N GLU A 70 -13.53 7.11 10.25
CA GLU A 70 -14.56 7.41 11.24
C GLU A 70 -15.82 6.54 11.07
N LYS A 71 -16.31 6.44 9.83
CA LYS A 71 -17.48 5.60 9.52
C LYS A 71 -17.23 4.14 9.85
N THR A 72 -16.06 3.63 9.47
CA THR A 72 -15.69 2.23 9.64
C THR A 72 -15.57 1.87 11.12
N ILE A 73 -14.99 2.75 11.94
CA ILE A 73 -14.83 2.52 13.38
C ILE A 73 -16.16 2.68 14.12
N SER A 74 -17.03 3.57 13.65
CA SER A 74 -18.35 3.80 14.25
C SER A 74 -19.37 2.73 13.89
N ASP A 75 -18.99 1.73 13.07
CA ASP A 75 -19.89 0.65 12.68
C ASP A 75 -20.05 -0.35 13.85
N GLU A 76 -21.06 -0.10 14.68
CA GLU A 76 -21.40 -0.91 15.86
C GLU A 76 -21.81 -2.36 15.53
N SER A 77 -22.03 -2.69 14.25
CA SER A 77 -22.37 -4.05 13.81
C SER A 77 -21.20 -5.03 13.92
N ILE A 78 -19.99 -4.54 14.21
CA ILE A 78 -18.77 -5.34 14.27
C ILE A 78 -18.20 -5.28 15.69
N SER A 79 -18.10 -6.44 16.34
CA SER A 79 -17.39 -6.57 17.62
C SER A 79 -15.98 -5.96 17.52
N LEU A 80 -15.62 -5.10 18.48
CA LEU A 80 -14.35 -4.36 18.50
C LEU A 80 -13.10 -5.25 18.29
N ASN A 81 -13.15 -6.50 18.74
CA ASN A 81 -12.04 -7.45 18.62
C ASN A 81 -11.90 -8.06 17.21
N ASP A 82 -13.00 -8.11 16.44
CA ASP A 82 -13.08 -8.70 15.10
C ASP A 82 -13.08 -7.65 13.99
N HIS A 83 -12.81 -6.39 14.33
CA HIS A 83 -12.74 -5.32 13.37
C HIS A 83 -11.47 -5.47 12.51
N PRO A 84 -11.57 -5.58 11.17
CA PRO A 84 -10.40 -5.75 10.30
C PRO A 84 -9.50 -4.50 10.28
N LEU A 85 -10.01 -3.37 10.75
CA LEU A 85 -9.28 -2.11 10.89
C LEU A 85 -9.12 -1.73 12.37
N LYS A 86 -7.89 -1.60 12.85
CA LYS A 86 -7.56 -1.25 14.24
C LYS A 86 -6.83 0.09 14.28
N LEU A 87 -7.23 0.97 15.18
CA LEU A 87 -6.49 2.20 15.48
C LEU A 87 -5.42 1.95 16.53
N GLU A 88 -4.34 2.72 16.47
CA GLU A 88 -3.35 2.80 17.54
C GLU A 88 -4.00 3.17 18.87
N THR A 89 -3.82 2.30 19.87
CA THR A 89 -4.15 2.55 21.27
C THR A 89 -2.90 3.01 22.04
N PRO A 90 -3.03 3.55 23.26
CA PRO A 90 -1.87 3.91 24.09
C PRO A 90 -0.89 2.74 24.32
N ASP A 91 -1.39 1.51 24.34
CA ASP A 91 -0.54 0.32 24.49
C ASP A 91 0.28 0.04 23.22
N ASP A 92 -0.13 0.53 22.06
CA ASP A 92 0.48 0.31 20.74
C ASP A 92 1.57 1.31 20.34
N ILE A 93 1.82 2.33 21.16
CA ILE A 93 2.81 3.39 20.90
C ILE A 93 4.21 2.80 20.65
N GLY A 94 4.53 1.66 21.26
CA GLY A 94 5.81 1.00 21.11
C GLY A 94 6.90 1.56 22.02
N PRO A 95 8.13 1.03 21.89
CA PRO A 95 9.20 1.32 22.82
C PRO A 95 9.62 2.80 22.75
N ASN A 96 10.28 3.26 23.81
CA ASN A 96 10.91 4.57 23.86
C ASN A 96 11.89 4.74 22.69
N TRP A 97 11.99 5.96 22.14
CA TRP A 97 12.89 6.27 21.04
C TRP A 97 14.35 5.81 21.26
N LYS A 98 14.87 5.92 22.49
CA LYS A 98 16.21 5.42 22.86
C LYS A 98 16.34 3.92 22.58
N LYS A 99 15.31 3.13 22.88
CA LYS A 99 15.25 1.69 22.58
C LYS A 99 15.02 1.43 21.09
N CYS A 100 14.25 2.27 20.39
CA CYS A 100 14.05 2.14 18.93
C CYS A 100 15.37 2.20 18.16
N LYS A 101 16.35 2.98 18.63
CA LYS A 101 17.68 3.06 17.99
C LYS A 101 18.39 1.71 17.91
N ASN A 102 18.10 0.76 18.80
CA ASN A 102 18.70 -0.58 18.79
C ASN A 102 18.24 -1.43 17.60
N TYR A 103 17.11 -1.09 16.99
CA TYR A 103 16.58 -1.76 15.80
C TYR A 103 17.12 -1.16 14.50
N LYS A 104 17.97 -0.12 14.57
CA LYS A 104 18.53 0.54 13.39
C LYS A 104 19.53 -0.39 12.70
N VAL A 105 19.21 -0.82 11.49
CA VAL A 105 20.03 -1.73 10.67
C VAL A 105 20.98 -0.94 9.77
N LYS A 106 20.53 0.19 9.22
CA LYS A 106 21.34 1.07 8.37
C LYS A 106 21.04 2.54 8.65
N SER A 107 21.98 3.42 8.28
CA SER A 107 21.70 4.86 8.22
C SER A 107 21.50 5.26 6.76
N PRO A 108 20.35 5.82 6.37
CA PRO A 108 20.14 6.28 5.01
C PRO A 108 21.18 7.31 4.60
N LYS A 109 21.59 7.25 3.33
CA LYS A 109 22.50 8.24 2.75
C LYS A 109 21.72 9.42 2.21
N ALA A 110 22.33 10.60 2.17
CA ALA A 110 21.72 11.80 1.57
C ALA A 110 21.33 11.60 0.10
N SER A 111 22.12 10.81 -0.65
CA SER A 111 21.81 10.44 -2.03
C SER A 111 20.57 9.56 -2.18
N GLU A 112 20.23 8.74 -1.19
CA GLU A 112 19.04 7.86 -1.22
C GLU A 112 17.75 8.64 -1.00
N LEU A 113 17.79 9.67 -0.15
CA LEU A 113 16.64 10.51 0.17
C LEU A 113 16.32 11.55 -0.92
N GLY A 114 17.27 11.79 -1.84
CA GLY A 114 17.16 12.76 -2.92
C GLY A 114 17.02 14.20 -2.44
N PHE A 115 16.84 15.12 -3.39
CA PHE A 115 16.58 16.55 -3.12
C PHE A 115 15.29 16.81 -2.31
N VAL A 116 14.44 15.80 -2.14
CA VAL A 116 13.13 15.91 -1.51
C VAL A 116 13.24 16.22 -0.01
N SER A 117 14.36 15.84 0.64
CA SER A 117 14.59 16.16 2.06
C SER A 117 14.82 17.66 2.31
N ILE A 118 15.23 18.42 1.29
CA ILE A 118 15.54 19.87 1.40
C ILE A 118 14.27 20.73 1.29
N LEU A 119 13.18 20.19 0.74
CA LEU A 119 11.97 20.94 0.42
C LEU A 119 10.76 20.62 1.31
N LEU A 120 10.92 19.85 2.38
CA LEU A 120 9.84 19.63 3.34
C LEU A 120 9.76 20.84 4.28
N PRO A 121 8.81 21.77 4.12
CA PRO A 121 8.67 22.86 5.07
C PRO A 121 8.37 22.30 6.46
N ASP A 122 9.06 22.84 7.45
CA ASP A 122 8.92 22.56 8.88
C ASP A 122 7.52 22.93 9.44
N LYS A 123 6.64 23.49 8.59
CA LYS A 123 5.26 23.90 8.90
C LYS A 123 4.24 22.77 8.71
N ARG A 124 4.59 21.54 9.10
CA ARG A 124 3.60 20.44 9.27
C ARG A 124 3.10 20.45 10.73
N PRO A 125 1.94 19.84 11.03
CA PRO A 125 1.14 20.20 12.22
C PRO A 125 1.94 19.98 13.51
N ASP A 126 1.56 20.70 14.59
CA ASP A 126 2.01 20.38 15.94
C ASP A 126 1.75 18.89 16.21
N ILE A 127 2.83 18.11 16.26
CA ILE A 127 2.74 16.67 16.44
C ILE A 127 2.33 16.41 17.89
N VAL A 128 1.33 15.56 18.09
CA VAL A 128 0.99 15.06 19.42
C VAL A 128 2.19 14.26 19.93
N MET A 129 2.96 14.88 20.83
CA MET A 129 4.04 14.21 21.53
C MET A 129 3.45 13.10 22.39
N TYR A 130 4.08 11.94 22.44
CA TYR A 130 3.68 10.93 23.42
C TYR A 130 4.08 11.43 24.81
N GLU A 131 3.26 11.13 25.82
CA GLU A 131 3.51 11.57 27.20
C GLU A 131 4.88 11.10 27.72
N GLN A 132 5.36 9.94 27.25
CA GLN A 132 6.71 9.43 27.50
C GLN A 132 7.83 10.29 26.92
N ASP A 133 7.60 10.99 25.81
CA ASP A 133 8.59 11.88 25.20
C ASP A 133 8.71 13.19 26.00
N LEU A 134 7.63 13.67 26.63
CA LEU A 134 7.67 14.81 27.55
C LEU A 134 8.56 14.53 28.78
N LEU A 135 8.57 13.28 29.26
CA LEU A 135 9.41 12.84 30.39
C LEU A 135 10.89 12.71 30.00
N ASP A 136 11.18 12.36 28.74
CA ASP A 136 12.55 12.31 28.22
C ASP A 136 13.11 13.72 27.95
N ASP A 137 12.29 14.64 27.44
CA ASP A 137 12.70 16.01 27.15
C ASP A 137 12.96 16.82 28.44
N GLN A 138 12.20 16.57 29.52
CA GLN A 138 12.50 17.14 30.84
C GLN A 138 13.85 16.67 31.41
N ASN A 139 14.30 15.46 31.06
CA ASN A 139 15.62 14.96 31.46
C ASN A 139 16.77 15.42 30.53
N ASN A 140 16.45 15.98 29.35
CA ASN A 140 17.44 16.46 28.37
C ASN A 140 17.64 17.98 28.39
N PHE A 141 16.94 18.73 29.25
CA PHE A 141 17.09 20.20 29.35
C PHE A 141 18.45 20.66 29.93
N CYS A 142 19.35 19.73 30.27
CA CYS A 142 20.72 20.02 30.74
C CYS A 142 21.83 19.61 29.75
N GLY A 143 21.52 19.41 28.47
CA GLY A 143 22.51 18.87 27.51
C GLY A 143 22.40 19.39 26.08
N ASN A 144 22.14 20.68 25.87
CA ASN A 144 22.32 21.30 24.55
C ASN A 144 23.77 21.76 24.38
N GLU A 145 24.71 20.81 24.29
CA GLU A 145 25.94 21.08 23.54
C GLU A 145 25.59 21.01 22.06
N LYS A 146 25.62 22.17 21.42
CA LYS A 146 25.65 22.30 19.96
C LYS A 146 26.90 21.57 19.48
N GLU A 147 26.75 20.32 19.05
CA GLU A 147 27.79 19.61 18.33
C GLU A 147 27.91 20.25 16.93
N ILE A 148 28.61 21.38 16.87
CA ILE A 148 29.11 21.97 15.63
C ILE A 148 30.18 21.01 15.12
N ASN A 149 29.77 19.99 14.36
CA ASN A 149 30.70 19.10 13.70
C ASN A 149 31.35 19.83 12.51
N HIS A 150 32.46 20.49 12.80
CA HIS A 150 33.45 20.93 11.81
C HIS A 150 34.29 19.72 11.35
N ILE A 151 34.37 19.55 10.02
CA ILE A 151 35.48 18.97 9.24
C ILE A 151 35.46 17.45 8.92
N SER A 152 35.24 17.19 7.62
CA SER A 152 36.00 16.28 6.71
C SER A 152 35.20 15.16 6.03
N ASN A 153 35.03 15.31 4.72
CA ASN A 153 34.87 14.29 3.67
C ASN A 153 34.29 12.92 4.08
N LYS A 154 32.97 12.76 3.85
CA LYS A 154 32.27 11.63 3.19
C LYS A 154 30.80 11.69 3.61
N ASP A 155 29.94 12.10 2.68
CA ASP A 155 28.47 12.16 2.73
C ASP A 155 27.82 12.70 4.03
N PRO A 156 27.06 13.82 3.97
CA PRO A 156 26.41 14.35 5.16
C PRO A 156 25.49 13.29 5.79
N LYS A 157 25.72 12.98 7.07
CA LYS A 157 24.84 12.09 7.84
C LYS A 157 23.46 12.75 7.90
N VAL A 158 22.46 12.06 7.36
CA VAL A 158 21.08 12.58 7.40
C VAL A 158 20.46 12.20 8.73
N GLU A 159 19.96 13.21 9.43
CA GLU A 159 19.20 13.02 10.65
C GLU A 159 17.74 12.70 10.33
N LEU A 160 17.16 11.81 11.13
CA LEU A 160 15.75 11.45 11.03
C LEU A 160 14.89 12.65 11.47
N PRO A 161 13.96 13.14 10.64
CA PRO A 161 13.05 14.19 11.07
C PRO A 161 12.19 13.72 12.26
N ASN A 162 12.03 14.58 13.27
CA ASN A 162 11.33 14.24 14.52
C ASN A 162 9.96 13.60 14.29
N ARG A 163 9.21 14.08 13.28
CA ARG A 163 7.89 13.56 12.92
C ARG A 163 7.88 12.07 12.59
N TYR A 164 8.93 11.55 11.95
CA TYR A 164 8.99 10.14 11.58
C TYR A 164 9.22 9.23 12.79
N LYS A 165 9.69 9.76 13.92
CA LYS A 165 9.79 8.99 15.16
C LYS A 165 8.41 8.45 15.58
N TYR A 166 7.36 9.27 15.41
CA TYR A 166 5.99 8.91 15.77
C TYR A 166 5.39 7.84 14.87
N LEU A 167 5.82 7.74 13.61
CA LEU A 167 5.47 6.60 12.76
C LEU A 167 6.30 5.36 13.15
N LEU A 168 7.60 5.53 13.33
CA LEU A 168 8.52 4.41 13.54
C LEU A 168 8.28 3.67 14.85
N ARG A 169 7.90 4.35 15.94
CA ARG A 169 7.68 3.68 17.24
C ARG A 169 6.58 2.59 17.18
N PRO A 170 5.34 2.87 16.75
CA PRO A 170 4.31 1.84 16.65
C PRO A 170 4.64 0.81 15.57
N VAL A 171 5.30 1.23 14.48
CA VAL A 171 5.73 0.31 13.40
C VAL A 171 6.80 -0.68 13.90
N ILE A 172 7.77 -0.23 14.68
CA ILE A 172 8.81 -1.08 15.29
C ILE A 172 8.17 -2.05 16.28
N LYS A 173 7.20 -1.59 17.09
CA LYS A 173 6.45 -2.48 17.98
C LYS A 173 5.80 -3.62 17.19
N LYS A 174 4.97 -3.26 16.22
CA LYS A 174 4.23 -4.23 15.40
C LYS A 174 5.17 -5.17 14.64
N SER A 175 6.28 -4.67 14.10
CA SER A 175 7.15 -5.47 13.21
C SER A 175 8.17 -6.33 13.95
N HIS A 176 8.63 -5.91 15.13
CA HIS A 176 9.75 -6.57 15.84
C HIS A 176 9.37 -7.14 17.21
N LEU A 177 8.29 -6.65 17.84
CA LEU A 177 7.89 -7.09 19.18
C LEU A 177 6.62 -7.95 19.16
N ASP A 178 5.69 -7.68 18.25
CA ASP A 178 4.48 -8.49 18.11
C ASP A 178 4.79 -9.81 17.39
N SER A 179 3.98 -10.84 17.63
CA SER A 179 4.20 -12.20 17.08
C SER A 179 3.90 -12.32 15.59
N GLU A 180 3.12 -11.40 15.03
CA GLU A 180 2.66 -11.48 13.65
C GLU A 180 3.64 -10.80 12.67
N ASP A 181 3.64 -11.25 11.41
CA ASP A 181 4.50 -10.69 10.35
C ASP A 181 3.88 -9.41 9.74
N TRP A 182 3.88 -8.34 10.55
CA TRP A 182 3.38 -7.02 10.16
C TRP A 182 4.24 -6.37 9.07
N LYS A 183 3.57 -5.84 8.04
CA LYS A 183 4.22 -5.14 6.91
C LYS A 183 3.67 -3.72 6.77
N LEU A 184 4.55 -2.74 6.61
CA LEU A 184 4.14 -1.36 6.34
C LEU A 184 3.76 -1.21 4.87
N ILE A 185 2.56 -0.69 4.60
CA ILE A 185 2.14 -0.28 3.27
C ILE A 185 2.43 1.20 3.12
N SER A 186 3.39 1.55 2.25
CA SER A 186 3.70 2.94 1.91
C SER A 186 4.16 3.07 0.46
N ASP A 187 3.56 4.03 -0.25
CA ASP A 187 3.97 4.47 -1.59
C ASP A 187 4.80 5.77 -1.53
N ASP A 188 5.24 6.18 -0.34
CA ASP A 188 6.17 7.30 -0.15
C ASP A 188 7.61 6.76 -0.03
N PRO A 189 8.52 7.12 -0.96
CA PRO A 189 9.89 6.62 -0.94
C PRO A 189 10.66 7.04 0.33
N ILE A 190 10.37 8.24 0.89
CA ILE A 190 11.06 8.72 2.09
C ILE A 190 10.68 7.86 3.30
N THR A 191 9.38 7.66 3.51
CA THR A 191 8.85 6.77 4.55
C THR A 191 9.45 5.38 4.44
N ARG A 192 9.50 4.83 3.21
CA ARG A 192 10.08 3.52 2.92
C ARG A 192 11.55 3.45 3.33
N ILE A 193 12.38 4.39 2.89
CA ILE A 193 13.81 4.43 3.21
C ILE A 193 14.03 4.47 4.72
N TRP A 194 13.29 5.32 5.44
CA TRP A 194 13.41 5.41 6.88
C TRP A 194 12.97 4.14 7.58
N CYS A 195 11.84 3.54 7.22
CA CYS A 195 11.36 2.31 7.86
C CYS A 195 12.27 1.12 7.57
N GLU A 196 12.74 0.95 6.32
CA GLU A 196 13.72 -0.08 5.96
C GLU A 196 15.04 0.11 6.72
N SER A 197 15.39 1.34 7.11
CA SER A 197 16.58 1.60 7.92
C SER A 197 16.51 1.02 9.34
N PHE A 198 15.30 0.70 9.82
CA PHE A 198 15.02 0.00 11.08
C PHE A 198 14.61 -1.46 10.86
N GLY A 199 14.90 -2.04 9.70
CA GLY A 199 14.58 -3.45 9.41
C GLY A 199 13.08 -3.73 9.27
N VAL A 200 12.25 -2.70 9.11
CA VAL A 200 10.81 -2.85 8.87
C VAL A 200 10.59 -3.21 7.41
N LYS A 201 9.76 -4.22 7.16
CA LYS A 201 9.36 -4.60 5.80
C LYS A 201 8.31 -3.63 5.26
N CYS A 202 8.71 -2.87 4.24
CA CYS A 202 7.85 -1.94 3.52
C CYS A 202 7.45 -2.50 2.17
N ILE A 203 6.17 -2.43 1.84
CA ILE A 203 5.61 -2.84 0.55
C ILE A 203 4.70 -1.75 -0.01
N THR A 204 4.51 -1.75 -1.33
CA THR A 204 3.51 -0.88 -1.97
C THR A 204 2.10 -1.45 -1.80
N LEU A 205 1.08 -0.62 -2.03
CA LEU A 205 -0.30 -1.09 -1.98
C LEU A 205 -0.57 -2.20 -3.01
N GLY A 206 0.00 -2.07 -4.22
CA GLY A 206 -0.15 -3.07 -5.28
C GLY A 206 0.53 -4.40 -4.93
N GLU A 207 1.70 -4.36 -4.27
CA GLU A 207 2.36 -5.55 -3.76
C GLU A 207 1.51 -6.25 -2.69
N ALA A 208 0.93 -5.48 -1.76
CA ALA A 208 0.03 -6.01 -0.75
C ALA A 208 -1.20 -6.69 -1.36
N GLU A 209 -1.82 -6.05 -2.37
CA GLU A 209 -2.94 -6.65 -3.11
C GLU A 209 -2.55 -7.96 -3.80
N GLY A 210 -1.38 -8.01 -4.44
CA GLY A 210 -0.87 -9.22 -5.06
C GLY A 210 -0.62 -10.37 -4.06
N LEU A 211 -0.12 -10.03 -2.86
CA LEU A 211 0.07 -11.01 -1.77
C LEU A 211 -1.26 -11.57 -1.28
N ILE A 212 -2.23 -10.72 -1.00
CA ILE A 212 -3.58 -11.11 -0.57
C ILE A 212 -4.24 -11.98 -1.65
N PHE A 213 -4.19 -11.57 -2.91
CA PHE A 213 -4.75 -12.32 -4.03
C PHE A 213 -4.12 -13.71 -4.18
N THR A 214 -2.80 -13.79 -4.09
CA THR A 214 -2.07 -15.07 -4.17
C THR A 214 -2.43 -15.99 -3.00
N ALA A 215 -2.55 -15.43 -1.80
CA ALA A 215 -2.90 -16.18 -0.60
C ALA A 215 -4.33 -16.75 -0.70
N ARG A 216 -5.31 -15.95 -1.15
CA ARG A 216 -6.69 -16.41 -1.40
C ARG A 216 -6.73 -17.57 -2.39
N ASN A 217 -6.03 -17.45 -3.52
CA ASN A 217 -6.01 -18.50 -4.54
C ASN A 217 -5.37 -19.80 -4.04
N ARG A 218 -4.35 -19.72 -3.17
CA ARG A 218 -3.77 -20.90 -2.53
C ARG A 218 -4.76 -21.58 -1.60
N SER A 219 -5.47 -20.81 -0.78
CA SER A 219 -6.50 -21.34 0.12
C SER A 219 -7.62 -22.05 -0.66
N LEU A 220 -8.09 -21.45 -1.77
CA LEU A 220 -9.08 -22.07 -2.66
C LEU A 220 -8.58 -23.37 -3.31
N SER A 221 -7.32 -23.42 -3.75
CA SER A 221 -6.72 -24.61 -4.38
C SER A 221 -6.59 -25.78 -3.40
N LEU A 222 -6.21 -25.49 -2.15
CA LEU A 222 -6.13 -26.50 -1.07
C LEU A 222 -7.51 -27.10 -0.75
N ASN A 223 -8.54 -26.26 -0.70
CA ASN A 223 -9.91 -26.72 -0.45
C ASN A 223 -10.44 -27.59 -1.59
N HIS A 224 -10.13 -27.28 -2.86
CA HIS A 224 -10.50 -28.13 -4.00
C HIS A 224 -9.72 -29.45 -4.07
N GLY A 225 -8.47 -29.47 -3.58
CA GLY A 225 -7.68 -30.71 -3.46
C GLY A 225 -8.24 -31.69 -2.42
N LEU A 226 -8.78 -31.17 -1.31
CA LEU A 226 -9.37 -31.97 -0.23
C LEU A 226 -10.74 -32.56 -0.61
N GLU A 227 -11.57 -31.86 -1.39
CA GLU A 227 -12.82 -32.44 -1.91
C GLU A 227 -12.58 -33.62 -2.87
N ARG A 228 -11.49 -33.61 -3.65
CA ARG A 228 -11.15 -34.76 -4.51
C ARG A 228 -10.71 -35.99 -3.73
N LEU A 229 -10.10 -35.81 -2.56
CA LEU A 229 -9.65 -36.91 -1.69
C LEU A 229 -10.78 -37.46 -0.81
N SER A 230 -11.79 -36.67 -0.49
CA SER A 230 -12.98 -37.16 0.23
C SER A 230 -13.91 -37.97 -0.67
N ILE A 231 -14.00 -37.65 -1.97
CA ILE A 231 -14.76 -38.44 -2.95
C ILE A 231 -14.11 -39.82 -3.21
N GLN A 232 -12.78 -39.92 -3.16
CA GLN A 232 -12.08 -41.20 -3.38
C GLN A 232 -12.13 -42.17 -2.19
N LYS A 233 -12.47 -41.70 -0.97
CA LYS A 233 -12.60 -42.59 0.20
C LYS A 233 -13.94 -43.32 0.30
N ASN A 234 -14.92 -42.96 -0.51
CA ASN A 234 -16.22 -43.66 -0.58
C ASN A 234 -16.34 -44.60 -1.79
N ALA A 235 -15.26 -44.85 -2.53
CA ALA A 235 -15.27 -45.64 -3.76
C ALA A 235 -14.55 -47.01 -3.63
N ASN A 236 -14.34 -47.51 -2.42
CA ASN A 236 -13.83 -48.86 -2.19
C ASN A 236 -14.84 -49.68 -1.38
N GLU A 237 -16.00 -49.96 -1.99
CA GLU A 237 -16.70 -51.21 -1.73
C GLU A 237 -17.51 -51.61 -2.98
N VAL A 238 -17.08 -52.73 -3.57
CA VAL A 238 -17.86 -53.73 -4.30
C VAL A 238 -18.05 -53.61 -5.84
N HIS A 239 -17.42 -54.60 -6.49
CA HIS A 239 -17.71 -55.32 -7.74
C HIS A 239 -17.21 -54.84 -9.11
N ASP A 240 -16.43 -55.74 -9.71
CA ASP A 240 -16.21 -55.98 -11.14
C ASP A 240 -16.49 -57.49 -11.40
N PRO A 241 -16.62 -58.00 -12.64
CA PRO A 241 -17.11 -57.37 -13.88
C PRO A 241 -18.10 -58.29 -14.65
N LYS A 242 -18.97 -57.75 -15.51
CA LYS A 242 -19.41 -58.46 -16.74
C LYS A 242 -19.63 -57.49 -17.90
N SER A 243 -19.03 -57.90 -19.01
CA SER A 243 -19.12 -57.49 -20.41
C SER A 243 -20.53 -57.16 -20.91
N ASP A 244 -20.66 -56.10 -21.74
CA ASP A 244 -21.24 -56.26 -23.08
C ASP A 244 -20.95 -55.07 -24.01
N ASP A 245 -20.96 -55.37 -25.30
CA ASP A 245 -20.65 -54.54 -26.46
C ASP A 245 -21.55 -53.31 -26.66
N GLY A 246 -21.03 -52.25 -27.30
CA GLY A 246 -21.85 -51.12 -27.72
C GLY A 246 -21.09 -49.99 -28.41
N GLN A 247 -21.19 -49.95 -29.73
CA GLN A 247 -20.57 -48.99 -30.66
C GLN A 247 -21.17 -47.56 -30.57
N HIS A 248 -20.48 -46.62 -31.25
CA HIS A 248 -20.94 -45.31 -31.73
C HIS A 248 -21.02 -44.18 -30.67
N THR A 249 -20.64 -42.91 -30.89
CA THR A 249 -20.22 -42.13 -32.07
C THR A 249 -19.46 -40.88 -31.58
N GLY A 250 -18.47 -40.43 -32.35
CA GLY A 250 -17.79 -39.18 -32.08
C GLY A 250 -18.65 -37.95 -32.43
N LEU A 251 -18.44 -36.86 -31.70
CA LEU A 251 -18.78 -35.51 -32.17
C LEU A 251 -17.59 -34.57 -31.98
N LYS A 252 -17.03 -34.21 -33.13
CA LYS A 252 -15.99 -33.21 -33.38
C LYS A 252 -16.60 -31.81 -33.49
N LYS A 253 -15.82 -30.81 -33.06
CA LYS A 253 -15.80 -29.38 -33.49
C LYS A 253 -17.02 -28.53 -33.02
N LYS A 254 -16.93 -27.22 -32.77
CA LYS A 254 -16.22 -26.16 -33.51
C LYS A 254 -15.84 -24.97 -32.63
N SER A 255 -14.59 -24.55 -32.74
CA SER A 255 -14.16 -23.18 -32.45
C SER A 255 -14.83 -22.20 -33.42
N ARG A 256 -15.33 -21.06 -32.91
CA ARG A 256 -15.65 -19.90 -33.75
C ARG A 256 -14.79 -18.71 -33.35
N ASN A 257 -13.62 -18.64 -33.98
CA ASN A 257 -12.88 -17.40 -34.19
C ASN A 257 -13.76 -16.47 -35.04
N LYS A 258 -14.16 -15.31 -34.49
CA LYS A 258 -14.81 -14.24 -35.26
C LYS A 258 -13.89 -13.02 -35.21
N GLY A 259 -12.95 -13.00 -36.15
CA GLY A 259 -12.15 -11.82 -36.44
C GLY A 259 -13.04 -10.70 -36.98
N ARG A 260 -12.93 -9.51 -36.37
CA ARG A 260 -13.39 -8.26 -36.98
C ARG A 260 -12.17 -7.49 -37.46
N ARG A 261 -11.99 -7.49 -38.79
CA ARG A 261 -11.07 -6.63 -39.52
C ARG A 261 -11.56 -5.18 -39.47
N GLY A 262 -10.70 -4.30 -38.97
CA GLY A 262 -10.29 -3.00 -39.54
C GLY A 262 -11.33 -1.94 -39.92
N LYS A 263 -11.14 -0.74 -39.36
CA LYS A 263 -11.04 0.50 -40.16
C LYS A 263 -9.69 1.16 -39.83
N LYS A 264 -8.78 1.17 -40.81
CA LYS A 264 -7.56 1.98 -40.79
C LYS A 264 -7.98 3.44 -41.04
N LEU A 265 -7.51 4.34 -40.20
CA LEU A 265 -7.50 5.77 -40.49
C LEU A 265 -6.08 6.09 -40.97
N ASP A 266 -6.01 6.64 -42.18
CA ASP A 266 -4.76 7.00 -42.84
C ASP A 266 -4.17 8.24 -42.17
N ALA A 267 -3.06 8.07 -41.46
CA ALA A 267 -2.18 9.15 -41.07
C ALA A 267 -1.03 9.24 -42.10
N PRO A 268 -0.63 10.44 -42.55
CA PRO A 268 0.46 10.59 -43.50
C PRO A 268 1.79 10.17 -42.85
N VAL A 269 2.36 9.08 -43.37
CA VAL A 269 3.72 8.62 -43.09
C VAL A 269 4.69 9.51 -43.86
N VAL A 270 5.42 10.37 -43.15
CA VAL A 270 6.61 11.02 -43.71
C VAL A 270 7.80 10.13 -43.41
N ASN A 271 8.30 9.44 -44.43
CA ASN A 271 9.57 8.71 -44.37
C ASN A 271 10.72 9.71 -44.21
N THR A 272 11.53 9.56 -43.18
CA THR A 272 12.93 10.01 -43.21
C THR A 272 13.81 9.00 -42.50
N GLU A 273 14.89 8.68 -43.18
CA GLU A 273 15.82 7.58 -42.94
C GLU A 273 16.46 7.57 -41.55
N ILE A 274 16.79 6.36 -41.12
CA ILE A 274 17.39 6.00 -39.84
C ILE A 274 18.89 6.27 -39.93
N ASN A 275 19.39 7.16 -39.08
CA ASN A 275 20.77 7.15 -38.58
C ASN A 275 20.82 7.85 -37.20
N GLY A 276 20.73 7.05 -36.13
CA GLY A 276 21.51 7.19 -34.90
C GLY A 276 21.64 8.51 -34.13
N ALA A 277 20.71 9.46 -34.19
CA ALA A 277 20.78 10.68 -33.37
C ALA A 277 19.42 11.08 -32.78
N VAL A 278 19.40 11.40 -31.47
CA VAL A 278 18.25 11.93 -30.72
C VAL A 278 17.76 13.21 -31.39
N ARG A 279 16.49 13.24 -31.84
CA ARG A 279 15.87 14.40 -32.48
C ARG A 279 15.20 15.29 -31.43
N LEU A 280 15.56 16.58 -31.43
CA LEU A 280 14.80 17.64 -30.79
C LEU A 280 13.74 18.15 -31.77
N GLU A 281 12.46 17.98 -31.43
CA GLU A 281 11.35 18.52 -32.21
C GLU A 281 11.20 20.03 -31.96
N LYS A 282 11.04 20.81 -33.04
CA LYS A 282 10.75 22.25 -32.98
C LYS A 282 9.23 22.46 -32.96
N TYR A 283 8.67 22.75 -31.78
CA TYR A 283 7.23 22.98 -31.53
C TYR A 283 6.69 24.34 -32.02
N ASN A 284 7.01 24.77 -33.25
CA ASN A 284 6.55 26.08 -33.74
C ASN A 284 5.30 26.03 -34.65
N SER A 285 4.60 24.90 -34.74
CA SER A 285 3.34 24.83 -35.48
C SER A 285 2.31 23.97 -34.75
N ILE A 286 1.44 24.62 -33.99
CA ILE A 286 0.20 24.02 -33.51
C ILE A 286 -0.79 24.06 -34.68
N THR A 287 -1.01 22.92 -35.33
CA THR A 287 -2.09 22.78 -36.31
C THR A 287 -3.41 22.62 -35.55
N TYR A 288 -4.26 23.65 -35.56
CA TYR A 288 -5.58 23.56 -34.95
C TYR A 288 -6.53 22.75 -35.83
N ALA A 289 -7.34 21.87 -35.22
CA ALA A 289 -8.44 21.20 -35.90
C ALA A 289 -9.47 22.23 -36.40
N PRO A 290 -10.03 22.06 -37.60
CA PRO A 290 -11.02 22.99 -38.14
C PRO A 290 -12.24 23.03 -37.22
N ARG A 291 -12.51 24.20 -36.62
CA ARG A 291 -13.71 24.44 -35.80
C ARG A 291 -14.86 24.77 -36.75
N GLY A 292 -15.94 24.00 -36.68
CA GLY A 292 -17.16 24.29 -37.44
C GLY A 292 -17.77 25.63 -37.01
N GLU A 293 -18.25 26.40 -38.00
CA GLU A 293 -18.96 27.67 -37.78
C GLU A 293 -20.37 27.40 -37.23
N GLY A 294 -20.49 27.28 -35.91
CA GLY A 294 -21.77 27.23 -35.21
C GLY A 294 -22.10 28.58 -34.57
N LYS A 295 -23.33 29.06 -34.74
CA LYS A 295 -23.81 30.30 -34.09
C LYS A 295 -23.68 30.18 -32.56
N LEU A 296 -23.01 31.16 -31.94
CA LEU A 296 -22.90 31.31 -30.50
C LEU A 296 -24.30 31.34 -29.88
N TRP A 297 -24.52 30.54 -28.83
CA TRP A 297 -25.73 30.61 -28.03
C TRP A 297 -25.73 31.93 -27.24
N SER A 298 -26.82 32.70 -27.37
CA SER A 298 -27.08 33.91 -26.61
C SER A 298 -28.22 33.66 -25.62
N PRO A 299 -28.09 34.12 -24.35
CA PRO A 299 -29.08 33.92 -23.29
C PRO A 299 -30.38 34.69 -23.52
#